data_AF-A0AA38GT09-F1
#
_entry.id   AF-A0AA38GT09-F1
#
_cell.length_a   1.000
_cell.length_b   1.000
_cell.length_c   1.000
_cell.angle_alpha   90.00
_cell.angle_beta   90.00
_cell.angle_gamma   90.00
#
_symmetry.space_group_name_H-M   'P 1'
#
loop_
_entity.id
_entity.type
_entity.pdbx_description
1 polymer ?
#
loop_
_entity_poly.entity_id
_entity_poly.type
_entity_poly.pdbx_seq_one_letter_code
_entity_poly.pdbx_strand_id
1 'polypeptide(L)'
;MQDAKPVGTPLAGHFKLSKEQCPKTEQERNHMSKVPYSSAVGSLMYAMVCTRPDIAHAVGAVSRFMSDPGKEHWQVVKWILRYLRGTMGTVLCYSGSDTTLRGYVDSDMAGDVDSRRSMT
;
A
#
# COMPACT_ATOMS: atom_id res chain seq x y z
N MET A 1 7.60 1.37 -15.25
CA MET A 1 8.21 1.80 -13.97
C MET A 1 9.71 2.08 -14.04
N GLN A 2 10.40 1.78 -15.14
CA GLN A 2 11.86 1.99 -15.22
C GLN A 2 12.29 3.45 -15.01
N ASP A 3 11.51 4.41 -15.54
CA ASP A 3 11.79 5.86 -15.45
C ASP A 3 10.95 6.60 -14.38
N ALA A 4 10.35 5.86 -13.44
CA ALA A 4 9.47 6.48 -12.46
C ALA A 4 10.28 7.28 -11.42
N LYS A 5 9.92 8.55 -11.18
CA LYS A 5 10.54 9.39 -10.15
C LYS A 5 10.34 8.76 -8.76
N PRO A 6 11.40 8.39 -8.03
CA PRO A 6 11.29 7.83 -6.68
C PRO A 6 10.58 8.75 -5.68
N VAL A 7 10.06 8.17 -4.60
CA VAL A 7 9.44 8.88 -3.48
C VAL A 7 9.99 8.34 -2.16
N GLY A 8 9.96 9.17 -1.11
CA GLY A 8 10.61 8.85 0.17
C GLY A 8 9.77 8.04 1.16
N THR A 9 8.44 7.96 0.97
CA THR A 9 7.54 7.20 1.86
C THR A 9 6.59 6.30 1.08
N PRO A 10 6.25 5.11 1.60
CA PRO A 10 5.36 4.16 0.92
C PRO A 10 3.91 4.64 0.86
N LEU A 11 3.49 5.47 1.82
CA LEU A 11 2.21 6.15 1.85
C LEU A 11 2.42 7.61 2.28
N ALA A 12 2.00 8.55 1.47
CA ALA A 12 2.07 9.98 1.80
C ALA A 12 0.81 10.43 2.53
N GLY A 13 0.94 11.36 3.49
CA GLY A 13 -0.19 11.78 4.35
C GLY A 13 -1.36 12.49 3.62
N HIS A 14 -1.18 12.88 2.36
CA HIS A 14 -2.26 13.41 1.54
C HIS A 14 -3.17 12.32 0.95
N PHE A 15 -2.76 11.05 0.97
CA PHE A 15 -3.62 9.95 0.55
C PHE A 15 -4.60 9.60 1.66
N LYS A 16 -5.87 9.98 1.45
CA LYS A 16 -7.00 9.53 2.25
C LYS A 16 -7.85 8.63 1.38
N LEU A 17 -7.72 7.31 1.59
CA LEU A 17 -8.44 6.32 0.81
C LEU A 17 -9.83 6.08 1.41
N SER A 18 -10.85 6.07 0.56
CA SER A 18 -12.24 5.84 0.95
C SER A 18 -13.04 5.15 -0.15
N LYS A 19 -14.09 4.42 0.25
CA LYS A 19 -15.10 3.86 -0.66
C LYS A 19 -15.79 4.92 -1.52
N GLU A 20 -15.79 6.18 -1.11
CA GLU A 20 -16.32 7.27 -1.96
C GLU A 20 -15.55 7.45 -3.27
N GLN A 21 -14.31 6.93 -3.33
CA GLN A 21 -13.43 6.95 -4.50
C GLN A 21 -13.63 5.71 -5.40
N CYS A 22 -14.51 4.77 -5.03
CA CYS A 22 -14.89 3.65 -5.89
C CYS A 22 -15.59 4.15 -7.17
N PRO A 23 -15.50 3.41 -8.29
CA PRO A 23 -16.15 3.78 -9.54
C PRO A 23 -17.67 3.99 -9.39
N LYS A 24 -18.16 5.16 -9.81
CA LYS A 24 -19.59 5.50 -9.75
C LYS A 24 -20.28 5.30 -11.09
N THR A 25 -19.53 5.43 -12.18
CA THR A 25 -20.03 5.28 -13.54
C THR A 25 -19.55 3.99 -14.19
N GLU A 26 -20.32 3.48 -15.16
CA GLU A 26 -19.93 2.31 -15.94
C GLU A 26 -18.65 2.55 -16.77
N GLN A 27 -18.43 3.78 -17.23
CA GLN A 27 -17.20 4.18 -17.91
C GLN A 27 -15.97 4.03 -16.98
N GLU A 28 -16.09 4.42 -15.71
CA GLU A 28 -15.02 4.24 -14.73
C GLU A 28 -14.79 2.77 -14.39
N ARG A 29 -15.85 1.97 -14.23
CA ARG A 29 -15.75 0.51 -14.01
C ARG A 29 -15.05 -0.17 -15.19
N ASN A 30 -15.41 0.18 -16.43
CA ASN A 30 -14.79 -0.32 -17.65
C ASN A 30 -13.34 0.13 -17.82
N HIS A 31 -12.97 1.29 -17.26
CA HIS A 31 -11.58 1.71 -17.21
C HIS A 31 -10.79 0.90 -16.17
N MET A 32 -11.35 0.76 -14.97
CA MET A 32 -10.70 0.06 -13.86
C MET A 32 -10.60 -1.45 -14.08
N SER A 33 -11.51 -2.07 -14.84
CA SER A 33 -11.42 -3.49 -15.19
C SER A 33 -10.18 -3.85 -16.01
N LYS A 34 -9.58 -2.87 -16.70
CA LYS A 34 -8.33 -3.03 -17.46
C LYS A 34 -7.09 -2.83 -16.60
N VAL A 35 -7.25 -2.35 -15.37
CA VAL A 35 -6.14 -2.10 -14.45
C VAL A 35 -5.87 -3.38 -13.64
N PRO A 36 -4.62 -3.87 -13.59
CA PRO A 36 -4.28 -5.11 -12.87
C PRO A 36 -4.16 -4.87 -11.35
N TYR A 37 -5.19 -4.32 -10.72
CA TYR A 37 -5.17 -3.90 -9.32
C TYR A 37 -4.87 -5.08 -8.39
N SER A 38 -5.69 -6.14 -8.47
CA SER A 38 -5.58 -7.30 -7.58
C SER A 38 -4.25 -8.05 -7.73
N SER A 39 -3.75 -8.16 -8.96
CA SER A 39 -2.45 -8.75 -9.24
C SER A 39 -1.33 -7.91 -8.63
N ALA A 40 -1.35 -6.59 -8.81
CA ALA A 40 -0.33 -5.70 -8.25
C ALA A 40 -0.34 -5.71 -6.71
N VAL A 41 -1.52 -5.63 -6.08
CA VAL A 41 -1.63 -5.71 -4.62
C VAL A 41 -1.17 -7.07 -4.10
N GLY A 42 -1.49 -8.18 -4.78
CA GLY A 42 -1.00 -9.51 -4.43
C GLY A 42 0.53 -9.61 -4.49
N SER A 43 1.16 -9.05 -5.52
CA SER A 43 2.64 -8.98 -5.59
C SER A 43 3.24 -8.11 -4.50
N LEU A 44 2.59 -6.99 -4.15
CA LEU A 44 3.01 -6.13 -3.04
C LEU A 44 2.87 -6.82 -1.68
N MET A 45 1.82 -7.63 -1.48
CA MET A 45 1.67 -8.46 -0.28
C MET A 45 2.80 -9.47 -0.15
N TYR A 46 3.21 -10.11 -1.26
CA TYR A 46 4.36 -11.01 -1.24
C TYR A 46 5.65 -10.27 -0.85
N ALA A 47 5.91 -9.12 -1.48
CA ALA A 47 7.09 -8.30 -1.14
C ALA A 47 7.08 -7.88 0.34
N MET A 48 5.93 -7.44 0.85
CA MET A 48 5.69 -7.07 2.24
C MET A 48 6.09 -8.19 3.22
N VAL A 49 5.60 -9.41 2.98
CA VAL A 49 5.84 -10.55 3.87
C VAL A 49 7.28 -11.05 3.79
N CYS A 50 7.87 -11.10 2.60
CA CYS A 50 9.15 -11.78 2.41
C CYS A 50 10.38 -10.87 2.56
N THR A 51 10.30 -9.60 2.14
CA THR A 51 11.51 -8.78 1.95
C THR A 51 11.37 -7.30 2.35
N ARG A 52 10.14 -6.78 2.40
CA ARG A 52 9.85 -5.35 2.56
C ARG A 52 8.77 -5.10 3.62
N PRO A 53 8.99 -5.46 4.89
CA PRO A 53 8.00 -5.24 5.95
C PRO A 53 7.65 -3.75 6.13
N ASP A 54 8.53 -2.85 5.69
CA ASP A 54 8.36 -1.39 5.73
C ASP A 54 7.17 -0.87 4.88
N ILE A 55 6.68 -1.64 3.91
CA ILE A 55 5.48 -1.26 3.13
C ILE A 55 4.17 -1.80 3.71
N ALA A 56 4.20 -2.50 4.85
CA ALA A 56 3.04 -3.26 5.35
C ALA A 56 1.79 -2.41 5.55
N HIS A 57 1.94 -1.26 6.22
CA HIS A 57 0.83 -0.34 6.44
C HIS A 57 0.21 0.16 5.13
N ALA A 58 1.04 0.52 4.14
CA ALA A 58 0.57 1.02 2.85
C ALA A 58 -0.19 -0.07 2.06
N VAL A 59 0.32 -1.31 2.07
CA VAL A 59 -0.32 -2.47 1.44
C VAL A 59 -1.63 -2.82 2.13
N GLY A 60 -1.67 -2.78 3.46
CA GLY A 60 -2.87 -2.94 4.27
C GLY A 60 -3.96 -1.96 3.85
N ALA A 61 -3.64 -0.66 3.74
CA ALA A 61 -4.59 0.37 3.34
C ALA A 61 -5.22 0.13 1.95
N VAL A 62 -4.43 -0.25 0.93
CA VAL A 62 -4.92 -0.47 -0.44
C VAL A 62 -5.64 -1.82 -0.62
N SER A 63 -5.32 -2.83 0.20
CA SER A 63 -5.94 -4.15 0.12
C SER A 63 -7.46 -4.14 0.38
N ARG A 64 -7.96 -3.12 1.08
CA ARG A 64 -9.38 -2.98 1.42
C ARG A 64 -10.28 -2.75 0.21
N PHE A 65 -9.71 -2.30 -0.91
CA PHE A 65 -10.44 -1.93 -2.12
C PHE A 65 -10.29 -2.96 -3.25
N MET A 66 -9.89 -4.19 -2.93
CA MET A 66 -9.68 -5.26 -3.91
C MET A 66 -10.94 -5.63 -4.70
N SER A 67 -12.14 -5.45 -4.12
CA SER A 67 -13.41 -5.81 -4.76
C SER A 67 -13.93 -4.76 -5.73
N ASP A 68 -13.72 -3.47 -5.46
CA ASP A 68 -14.19 -2.35 -6.30
C ASP A 68 -13.16 -1.20 -6.30
N PRO A 69 -11.99 -1.38 -6.94
CA PRO A 69 -10.93 -0.39 -6.91
C PRO A 69 -11.26 0.83 -7.79
N GLY A 70 -10.96 2.02 -7.28
CA GLY A 70 -11.06 3.28 -8.00
C GLY A 70 -9.71 3.77 -8.52
N LYS A 71 -9.75 4.85 -9.31
CA LYS A 71 -8.53 5.46 -9.89
C LYS A 71 -7.57 5.95 -8.80
N GLU A 72 -8.09 6.54 -7.73
CA GLU A 72 -7.30 7.01 -6.59
C GLU A 72 -6.60 5.84 -5.87
N HIS A 73 -7.29 4.72 -5.68
CA HIS A 73 -6.69 3.50 -5.11
C HIS A 73 -5.50 3.04 -5.97
N TRP A 74 -5.65 3.05 -7.30
CA TRP A 74 -4.56 2.70 -8.22
C TRP A 74 -3.39 3.69 -8.19
N GLN A 75 -3.64 4.98 -7.95
CA GLN A 75 -2.57 5.95 -7.78
C GLN A 75 -1.69 5.63 -6.57
N VAL A 76 -2.29 5.19 -5.46
CA VAL A 76 -1.53 4.76 -4.27
C VAL A 76 -0.71 3.51 -4.56
N VAL A 77 -1.26 2.51 -5.27
CA VAL A 77 -0.49 1.32 -5.67
C VAL A 77 0.73 1.72 -6.52
N LYS A 78 0.56 2.63 -7.49
CA LYS A 78 1.69 3.18 -8.25
C LYS A 78 2.68 3.94 -7.36
N TRP A 79 2.20 4.63 -6.33
CA TRP A 79 3.07 5.33 -5.37
C TRP A 79 3.94 4.35 -4.58
N ILE A 80 3.38 3.25 -4.07
CA ILE A 80 4.13 2.19 -3.38
C ILE A 80 5.21 1.63 -4.30
N LEU A 81 4.88 1.37 -5.57
CA LEU A 81 5.85 0.88 -6.54
C LEU A 81 6.97 1.91 -6.86
N ARG A 82 6.67 3.21 -6.83
CA ARG A 82 7.71 4.28 -6.94
C ARG A 82 8.63 4.31 -5.73
N TYR A 83 8.08 4.08 -4.54
CA TYR A 83 8.86 3.96 -3.32
C TYR A 83 9.80 2.76 -3.38
N LEU A 84 9.29 1.60 -3.78
CA LEU A 84 10.10 0.38 -3.97
C LEU A 84 11.21 0.60 -5.01
N ARG A 85 10.93 1.30 -6.12
CA ARG A 85 11.95 1.67 -7.11
C ARG A 85 13.08 2.51 -6.51
N GLY A 86 12.76 3.46 -5.64
CA GLY A 86 13.75 4.30 -4.95
C GLY A 86 14.59 3.56 -3.91
N THR A 87 14.11 2.42 -3.44
CA THR A 87 14.64 1.69 -2.29
C THR A 87 15.04 0.25 -2.65
N MET A 88 15.26 -0.05 -3.93
CA MET A 88 15.68 -1.39 -4.35
C MET A 88 17.03 -1.81 -3.75
N GLY A 89 17.92 -0.84 -3.49
CA GLY A 89 19.24 -1.09 -2.90
C GLY A 89 19.27 -1.05 -1.36
N THR A 90 18.15 -0.79 -0.70
CA THR A 90 18.10 -0.76 0.77
C THR A 90 17.77 -2.14 1.30
N VAL A 91 18.53 -2.59 2.30
CA VAL A 91 18.31 -3.87 2.99
C VAL A 91 18.11 -3.62 4.48
N LEU A 92 17.35 -4.50 5.12
CA LEU A 92 17.17 -4.45 6.56
C LEU A 92 18.40 -5.11 7.22
N CYS A 93 19.21 -4.30 7.89
CA CYS A 93 20.39 -4.77 8.60
C CYS A 93 20.09 -4.90 10.09
N TYR A 94 20.13 -6.13 10.60
CA TYR A 94 20.09 -6.38 12.04
C TYR A 94 21.52 -6.38 12.58
N SER A 95 21.82 -5.47 13.51
CA SER A 95 23.12 -5.40 14.19
C SER A 95 22.90 -5.16 15.67
N GLY A 96 23.44 -6.03 16.52
CA GLY A 96 23.33 -5.92 17.98
C GLY A 96 23.90 -7.16 18.66
N SER A 97 24.33 -7.03 19.92
CA SER A 97 24.78 -8.15 20.75
C SER A 97 23.62 -8.95 21.36
N ASP A 98 22.46 -8.33 21.50
CA ASP A 98 21.20 -8.95 21.91
C ASP A 98 20.35 -9.24 20.68
N THR A 99 20.13 -10.53 20.38
CA THR A 99 19.34 -10.99 19.23
C THR A 99 17.84 -11.05 19.52
N THR A 100 17.37 -10.51 20.65
CA THR A 100 15.95 -10.52 21.02
C THR A 100 15.16 -9.51 20.18
N LEU A 101 14.30 -10.02 19.28
CA LEU A 101 13.38 -9.20 18.50
C LEU A 101 12.20 -8.74 19.37
N ARG A 102 12.03 -7.43 19.56
CA ARG A 102 10.85 -6.82 20.18
C ARG A 102 10.08 -6.01 19.15
N GLY A 103 8.81 -6.36 18.94
CA GLY A 103 7.88 -5.64 18.10
C GLY A 103 6.87 -4.86 18.93
N TYR A 104 6.50 -3.68 18.47
CA TYR A 104 5.37 -2.90 18.99
C TYR A 104 4.35 -2.75 17.87
N VAL A 105 3.07 -2.82 18.22
CA VAL A 105 1.96 -2.59 17.29
C VAL A 105 1.02 -1.59 17.93
N ASP A 106 0.56 -0.62 17.15
CA ASP A 106 -0.45 0.35 17.56
C ASP A 106 -1.70 0.11 16.72
N SER A 107 -2.88 0.33 17.29
CA SER A 107 -4.14 0.13 16.56
C SER A 107 -4.92 1.44 16.48
N ASP A 108 -5.17 1.93 15.28
CA ASP A 108 -5.95 3.15 15.05
C ASP A 108 -7.33 2.84 14.45
N MET A 109 -8.38 3.21 15.18
CA MET A 109 -9.79 3.09 14.74
C MET A 109 -10.20 4.24 13.80
N ALA A 110 -9.63 5.44 13.99
CA ALA A 110 -9.99 6.64 13.24
C ALA A 110 -9.31 6.71 11.87
N GLY A 111 -8.24 5.93 11.66
CA GLY A 111 -7.54 5.81 10.38
C GLY A 111 -8.39 5.21 9.25
N ASP A 112 -9.43 4.44 9.59
CA ASP A 112 -10.41 3.97 8.62
C ASP A 112 -11.68 4.83 8.60
N VAL A 113 -11.74 5.75 7.63
CA VAL A 113 -12.86 6.66 7.44
C VAL A 113 -14.17 5.92 7.09
N ASP A 114 -14.08 4.76 6.43
CA ASP A 114 -15.26 4.08 5.89
C ASP A 114 -15.94 3.16 6.90
N SER A 115 -15.18 2.28 7.54
CA SER A 115 -15.75 1.26 8.44
C SER A 115 -15.35 1.42 9.90
N ARG A 116 -14.50 2.40 10.22
CA ARG A 116 -13.93 2.61 11.56
C ARG A 116 -13.40 1.32 12.17
N ARG A 117 -12.85 0.45 11.34
CA ARG A 117 -12.19 -0.77 11.80
C ARG A 117 -10.74 -0.43 12.13
N SER A 118 -10.29 -0.94 13.28
CA SER A 118 -8.92 -0.73 13.74
C SER A 118 -7.92 -1.23 12.70
N MET A 119 -6.91 -0.40 12.42
CA MET A 119 -5.77 -0.70 11.56
C MET A 119 -4.53 -0.85 12.43
N THR A 120 -3.70 -1.86 12.15
CA THR A 120 -2.42 -2.14 12.82
C THR A 120 -1.24 -1.90 11.90
#